data_AF-A0A1H5PWB3-F1
#
_entry.id   AF-A0A1H5PWB3-F1
#
_cell.length_a   1.000
_cell.length_b   1.000
_cell.length_c   1.000
_cell.angle_alpha   90.00
_cell.angle_beta   90.00
_cell.angle_gamma   90.00
#
_symmetry.space_group_name_H-M   'P 1'
#
loop_
_entity.id
_entity.type
_entity.pdbx_description
1 polymer ?
#
loop_
_entity_poly.entity_id
_entity_poly.type
_entity_poly.pdbx_seq_one_letter_code
_entity_poly.pdbx_strand_id
1 'polypeptide(L)'
;MQRLRVPWRTAPRDGDEHAGVGTPIPRVPTPEEAGPGPDVERRAPDTPAKLPKRAWAAVLKGALREFKDDELADRAAALTYYGVLSLFPALLVLVSLLGIAGKSTIDAVLRNVRQLAPGAARDVATRAVEQLQGRAGAGSVMAVVGLVLALWSASGYVGAFIRAANTVYDMPEGRPLWKLLPLRVLITAALMVMAVISALIVVLTGGIARQAGAALGIGDGVLTAWSLVRWPVLVVLVTLMLAVLYWASPNAKVRGFRWITPGSLVALLVWLIASAGFAFYVAGFASYNKTYGTMAGVVVFLVWLWLTNLAVLLGLEFDAEAARQRAVAGGLPPGAEPYTEPRSTRTWDEEDARRLDDA
;
A
#
# COMPACT_ATOMS: atom_id res chain seq x y z
N MET A 1 16.14 38.51 -20.90
CA MET A 1 17.13 38.64 -21.99
C MET A 1 17.93 37.34 -22.07
N GLN A 2 17.96 36.71 -23.25
CA GLN A 2 19.07 35.89 -23.81
C GLN A 2 19.47 34.59 -23.05
N ARG A 3 19.56 33.39 -23.64
CA ARG A 3 19.62 32.94 -25.05
C ARG A 3 19.08 31.52 -25.22
N LEU A 4 18.24 31.32 -26.23
CA LEU A 4 18.02 30.03 -26.89
C LEU A 4 19.34 29.60 -27.57
N ARG A 5 19.83 28.40 -27.30
CA ARG A 5 20.89 27.76 -28.08
C ARG A 5 20.29 26.65 -28.91
N VAL A 6 20.29 26.86 -30.21
CA VAL A 6 19.99 25.90 -31.27
C VAL A 6 21.26 25.08 -31.53
N PRO A 7 21.20 23.75 -31.63
CA PRO A 7 22.32 22.97 -32.14
C PRO A 7 21.92 22.28 -33.44
N TRP A 8 21.95 23.01 -34.55
CA TRP A 8 22.28 22.40 -35.84
C TRP A 8 23.53 23.10 -36.34
N ARG A 9 24.67 22.41 -36.27
CA ARG A 9 25.87 22.74 -37.03
C ARG A 9 26.57 21.45 -37.39
N THR A 10 26.39 21.12 -38.66
CA THR A 10 27.25 20.37 -39.59
C THR A 10 28.61 19.94 -39.05
N ALA A 11 28.85 18.64 -39.18
CA ALA A 11 30.09 17.91 -38.93
C ALA A 11 31.32 18.46 -39.68
N PRO A 12 32.53 18.28 -39.12
CA PRO A 12 33.74 18.04 -39.91
C PRO A 12 33.82 16.55 -40.26
N ARG A 13 33.90 16.27 -41.56
CA ARG A 13 34.44 15.00 -42.08
C ARG A 13 35.95 15.07 -41.91
N ASP A 14 36.48 14.34 -40.95
CA ASP A 14 37.85 13.87 -40.98
C ASP A 14 37.80 12.36 -40.74
N GLY A 15 38.33 11.64 -41.72
CA GLY A 15 38.32 10.19 -41.77
C GLY A 15 39.41 9.63 -40.87
N ASP A 16 38.99 8.81 -39.92
CA ASP A 16 39.77 7.70 -39.40
C ASP A 16 38.92 6.43 -39.60
N GLU A 17 39.21 5.71 -40.68
CA GLU A 17 38.76 4.34 -40.89
C GLU A 17 39.46 3.43 -39.88
N HIS A 18 38.98 3.43 -38.64
CA HIS A 18 39.17 2.30 -37.74
C HIS A 18 37.91 1.44 -37.78
N ALA A 19 38.09 0.26 -38.38
CA ALA A 19 37.12 -0.81 -38.53
C ALA A 19 36.24 -0.96 -37.28
N GLY A 20 34.92 -0.91 -37.51
CA GLY A 20 33.90 -0.92 -36.47
C GLY A 20 33.98 -2.13 -35.56
N VAL A 21 34.43 -1.91 -34.33
CA VAL A 21 33.78 -2.51 -33.18
C VAL A 21 32.59 -1.60 -32.91
N GLY A 22 31.43 -1.94 -33.48
CA GLY A 22 30.19 -1.28 -33.07
C GLY A 22 30.09 -1.44 -31.56
N THR A 23 30.14 -0.34 -30.81
CA THR A 23 29.77 -0.35 -29.39
C THR A 23 28.43 -1.09 -29.35
N PRO A 24 28.32 -2.25 -28.67
CA PRO A 24 27.06 -2.96 -28.62
C PRO A 24 26.03 -1.97 -28.14
N ILE A 25 24.94 -1.78 -28.91
CA ILE A 25 23.77 -1.05 -28.40
C ILE A 25 23.47 -1.69 -27.03
N PRO A 26 23.40 -0.92 -25.93
CA PRO A 26 23.14 -1.49 -24.62
C PRO A 26 21.83 -2.27 -24.70
N ARG A 27 21.91 -3.60 -24.78
CA ARG A 27 20.71 -4.43 -24.82
C ARG A 27 20.11 -4.36 -23.43
N VAL A 28 18.82 -4.04 -23.35
CA VAL A 28 18.09 -4.13 -22.09
C VAL A 28 18.19 -5.59 -21.60
N PRO A 29 18.69 -5.84 -20.39
CA PRO A 29 18.87 -7.19 -19.88
C PRO A 29 17.51 -7.89 -19.73
N THR A 30 17.51 -9.20 -19.94
CA THR A 30 16.36 -10.02 -19.54
C THR A 30 16.22 -10.02 -18.02
N PRO A 31 15.03 -10.34 -17.46
CA PRO A 31 14.85 -10.30 -16.02
C PRO A 31 15.82 -11.20 -15.23
N GLU A 32 16.17 -12.35 -15.79
CA GLU A 32 17.15 -13.28 -15.20
C GLU A 32 18.59 -12.75 -15.25
N GLU A 33 18.93 -11.97 -16.29
CA GLU A 33 20.23 -11.32 -16.42
C GLU A 33 20.37 -10.10 -15.50
N ALA A 34 19.26 -9.42 -15.21
CA ALA A 34 19.24 -8.26 -14.33
C ALA A 34 19.23 -8.62 -12.84
N GLY A 35 18.75 -9.81 -12.46
CA GLY A 35 18.72 -10.23 -11.05
C GLY A 35 20.07 -10.74 -10.52
N PRO A 36 20.13 -11.09 -9.22
CA PRO A 36 21.27 -11.80 -8.68
C PRO A 36 21.53 -13.09 -9.46
N GLY A 37 22.81 -13.34 -9.82
CA GLY A 37 23.17 -14.55 -10.55
C GLY A 37 22.70 -15.84 -9.85
N PRO A 38 22.46 -16.94 -10.60
CA PRO A 38 21.87 -18.17 -10.07
C PRO A 38 22.67 -18.77 -8.90
N ASP A 39 23.98 -18.56 -8.85
CA ASP A 39 24.85 -19.02 -7.76
C ASP A 39 24.65 -18.22 -6.46
N VAL A 40 24.31 -16.93 -6.56
CA VAL A 40 23.92 -16.12 -5.40
C VAL A 40 22.58 -16.63 -4.87
N GLU A 41 21.60 -16.86 -5.74
CA GLU A 41 20.30 -17.37 -5.33
C GLU A 41 20.37 -18.74 -4.66
N ARG A 42 21.22 -19.65 -5.16
CA ARG A 42 21.42 -20.99 -4.59
C ARG A 42 22.10 -20.96 -3.22
N ARG A 43 23.02 -20.02 -3.00
CA ARG A 43 23.72 -19.86 -1.70
C ARG A 43 22.91 -19.05 -0.70
N ALA A 44 22.01 -18.19 -1.16
CA ALA A 44 21.19 -17.33 -0.32
C ALA A 44 20.22 -18.15 0.55
N PRO A 45 20.02 -17.80 1.84
CA PRO A 45 19.14 -18.56 2.73
C PRO A 45 17.69 -18.61 2.24
N ASP A 46 17.09 -19.81 2.16
CA ASP A 46 15.71 -20.00 1.66
C ASP A 46 14.64 -19.25 2.48
N THR A 47 14.88 -19.11 3.79
CA THR A 47 13.93 -18.56 4.75
C THR A 47 14.56 -17.43 5.57
N PRO A 48 13.82 -16.36 5.90
CA PRO A 48 14.33 -15.24 6.72
C PRO A 48 14.87 -15.69 8.08
N ALA A 49 14.29 -16.75 8.67
CA ALA A 49 14.74 -17.32 9.94
C ALA A 49 16.19 -17.86 9.91
N LYS A 50 16.75 -18.13 8.73
CA LYS A 50 18.13 -18.59 8.54
C LYS A 50 19.12 -17.43 8.39
N LEU A 51 18.67 -16.17 8.39
CA LEU A 51 19.57 -15.01 8.37
C LEU A 51 20.34 -14.91 9.69
N PRO A 52 21.64 -14.59 9.65
CA PRO A 52 22.43 -14.42 10.86
C PRO A 52 21.88 -13.26 11.69
N LYS A 53 21.95 -13.34 13.03
CA LYS A 53 21.41 -12.30 13.93
C LYS A 53 21.96 -10.90 13.64
N ARG A 54 23.22 -10.81 13.18
CA ARG A 54 23.85 -9.54 12.77
C ARG A 54 23.20 -8.94 11.51
N ALA A 55 22.68 -9.77 10.60
CA ALA A 55 21.96 -9.29 9.43
C ALA A 55 20.66 -8.58 9.82
N TRP A 56 19.95 -9.01 10.87
CA TRP A 56 18.74 -8.29 11.33
C TRP A 56 19.03 -6.87 11.84
N ALA A 57 20.20 -6.66 12.46
CA ALA A 57 20.64 -5.31 12.82
C ALA A 57 20.98 -4.47 11.58
N ALA A 58 21.58 -5.10 10.55
CA ALA A 58 21.78 -4.46 9.25
C ALA A 58 20.44 -4.13 8.59
N VAL A 59 19.44 -5.03 8.67
CA VAL A 59 18.10 -4.79 8.12
C VAL A 59 17.45 -3.58 8.76
N LEU A 60 17.45 -3.51 10.10
CA LEU A 60 16.86 -2.36 10.78
C LEU A 60 17.59 -1.05 10.46
N LYS A 61 18.92 -1.08 10.39
CA LYS A 61 19.72 0.11 10.10
C LYS A 61 19.56 0.56 8.64
N GLY A 62 19.56 -0.38 7.70
CA GLY A 62 19.32 -0.16 6.28
C GLY A 62 17.94 0.43 6.08
N ALA A 63 16.90 -0.21 6.61
CA ALA A 63 15.53 0.28 6.49
C ALA A 63 15.33 1.70 7.04
N LEU A 64 16.01 2.09 8.11
CA LEU A 64 15.94 3.47 8.62
C LEU A 64 16.70 4.48 7.75
N ARG A 65 17.78 4.05 7.09
CA ARG A 65 18.55 4.88 6.16
C ARG A 65 17.75 5.09 4.87
N GLU A 66 17.38 3.99 4.23
CA GLU A 66 16.64 3.99 2.96
C GLU A 66 15.27 4.66 3.12
N PHE A 67 14.60 4.53 4.28
CA PHE A 67 13.36 5.26 4.52
C PHE A 67 13.49 6.78 4.31
N LYS A 68 14.67 7.34 4.61
CA LYS A 68 14.97 8.75 4.37
C LYS A 68 15.39 8.99 2.92
N ASP A 69 16.28 8.16 2.39
CA ASP A 69 16.86 8.33 1.05
C ASP A 69 15.79 8.15 -0.05
N ASP A 70 14.78 7.31 0.19
CA ASP A 70 13.62 7.10 -0.69
C ASP A 70 12.49 8.12 -0.52
N GLU A 71 12.65 9.09 0.38
CA GLU A 71 11.64 10.11 0.68
C GLU A 71 10.28 9.48 1.07
N LEU A 72 10.29 8.41 1.88
CA LEU A 72 9.07 7.65 2.20
C LEU A 72 8.01 8.50 2.91
N ALA A 73 8.41 9.57 3.57
CA ALA A 73 7.50 10.58 4.13
C ALA A 73 6.65 11.28 3.05
N ASP A 74 7.27 11.67 1.94
CA ASP A 74 6.61 12.35 0.83
C ASP A 74 5.76 11.37 0.02
N ARG A 75 6.25 10.14 -0.16
CA ARG A 75 5.47 9.06 -0.76
C ARG A 75 4.25 8.69 0.08
N ALA A 76 4.38 8.65 1.41
CA ALA A 76 3.24 8.46 2.31
C ALA A 76 2.24 9.61 2.21
N ALA A 77 2.70 10.85 1.99
CA ALA A 77 1.81 11.99 1.76
C ALA A 77 1.04 11.83 0.44
N ALA A 78 1.72 11.41 -0.64
CA ALA A 78 1.07 11.09 -1.92
C ALA A 78 0.04 9.95 -1.77
N LEU A 79 0.39 8.87 -1.06
CA LEU A 79 -0.54 7.78 -0.74
C LEU A 79 -1.75 8.27 0.06
N THR A 80 -1.53 9.20 0.99
CA THR A 80 -2.62 9.81 1.77
C THR A 80 -3.56 10.59 0.87
N TYR A 81 -3.04 11.38 -0.07
CA TYR A 81 -3.84 12.11 -1.05
C TYR A 81 -4.70 11.15 -1.90
N TYR A 82 -4.10 10.12 -2.50
CA TYR A 82 -4.86 9.12 -3.27
C TYR A 82 -5.82 8.31 -2.41
N GLY A 83 -5.45 8.03 -1.16
CA GLY A 83 -6.30 7.35 -0.18
C GLY A 83 -7.56 8.16 0.13
N VAL A 84 -7.42 9.46 0.37
CA VAL A 84 -8.57 10.36 0.60
C VAL A 84 -9.47 10.45 -0.62
N LEU A 85 -8.90 10.55 -1.83
CA LEU A 85 -9.68 10.52 -3.08
C LEU A 85 -10.46 9.20 -3.26
N SER A 86 -9.95 8.10 -2.70
CA SER A 86 -10.64 6.80 -2.72
C SER A 86 -11.77 6.66 -1.70
N LEU A 87 -11.85 7.56 -0.69
CA LEU A 87 -12.89 7.52 0.33
C LEU A 87 -14.27 7.87 -0.23
N PHE A 88 -14.38 8.90 -1.08
CA PHE A 88 -15.69 9.30 -1.62
C PHE A 88 -16.38 8.15 -2.34
N PRO A 89 -15.71 7.42 -3.24
CA PRO A 89 -16.36 6.32 -3.92
C PRO A 89 -16.54 5.08 -3.04
N ALA A 90 -15.64 4.82 -2.09
CA ALA A 90 -15.84 3.77 -1.09
C ALA A 90 -17.10 4.03 -0.24
N LEU A 91 -17.36 5.30 0.11
CA LEU A 91 -18.57 5.73 0.80
C LEU A 91 -19.81 5.56 -0.07
N LEU A 92 -19.74 5.84 -1.38
CA LEU A 92 -20.85 5.57 -2.31
C LEU A 92 -21.21 4.08 -2.34
N VAL A 93 -20.20 3.21 -2.47
CA VAL A 93 -20.41 1.75 -2.45
C VAL A 93 -21.00 1.31 -1.13
N LEU A 94 -20.46 1.78 -0.01
CA LEU A 94 -20.98 1.49 1.33
C LEU A 94 -22.45 1.90 1.43
N VAL A 95 -22.81 3.11 1.03
CA VAL A 95 -24.20 3.58 1.08
C VAL A 95 -25.10 2.80 0.13
N SER A 96 -24.65 2.44 -1.07
CA SER A 96 -25.42 1.59 -1.99
C SER A 96 -25.69 0.20 -1.39
N LEU A 97 -24.68 -0.44 -0.79
CA LEU A 97 -24.83 -1.73 -0.11
C LEU A 97 -25.77 -1.61 1.11
N LEU A 98 -25.63 -0.54 1.88
CA LEU A 98 -26.48 -0.31 3.04
C LEU A 98 -27.92 0.08 2.67
N GLY A 99 -28.13 0.76 1.54
CA GLY A 99 -29.45 1.03 0.98
C GLY A 99 -30.21 -0.26 0.64
N ILE A 100 -29.49 -1.29 0.19
CA ILE A 100 -30.04 -2.65 -0.01
C ILE A 100 -30.32 -3.33 1.34
N ALA A 101 -29.47 -3.12 2.36
CA ALA A 101 -29.59 -3.74 3.68
C ALA A 101 -30.63 -3.09 4.63
N GLY A 102 -31.21 -1.94 4.27
CA GLY A 102 -32.27 -1.26 5.02
C GLY A 102 -31.80 -0.29 6.13
N LYS A 103 -32.70 0.62 6.55
CA LYS A 103 -32.42 1.71 7.53
C LYS A 103 -31.86 1.23 8.87
N SER A 104 -32.33 0.08 9.38
CA SER A 104 -31.87 -0.47 10.66
C SER A 104 -30.38 -0.83 10.65
N THR A 105 -29.89 -1.35 9.53
CA THR A 105 -28.47 -1.68 9.32
C THR A 105 -27.63 -0.40 9.23
N ILE A 106 -28.12 0.62 8.52
CA ILE A 106 -27.46 1.91 8.38
C ILE A 106 -27.27 2.61 9.73
N ASP A 107 -28.34 2.71 10.53
CA ASP A 107 -28.28 3.36 11.84
C ASP A 107 -27.30 2.65 12.78
N ALA A 108 -27.17 1.33 12.63
CA ALA A 108 -26.29 0.53 13.44
C ALA A 108 -24.81 0.68 13.02
N VAL A 109 -24.52 0.78 11.71
CA VAL A 109 -23.20 1.16 11.19
C VAL A 109 -22.81 2.54 11.72
N LEU A 110 -23.71 3.53 11.61
CA LEU A 110 -23.47 4.89 12.09
C LEU A 110 -23.20 4.90 13.60
N ARG A 111 -23.95 4.15 14.42
CA ARG A 111 -23.67 4.02 15.86
C ARG A 111 -22.28 3.47 16.15
N ASN A 112 -21.82 2.48 15.38
CA ASN A 112 -20.49 1.88 15.57
C ASN A 112 -19.36 2.80 15.09
N VAL A 113 -19.52 3.46 13.95
CA VAL A 113 -18.59 4.51 13.49
C VAL A 113 -18.47 5.60 14.55
N ARG A 114 -19.59 5.98 15.18
CA ARG A 114 -19.63 6.97 16.26
C ARG A 114 -18.88 6.54 17.54
N GLN A 115 -18.70 5.24 17.77
CA GLN A 115 -18.00 4.68 18.94
C GLN A 115 -16.54 4.33 18.67
N LEU A 116 -16.20 3.95 17.43
CA LEU A 116 -14.90 3.37 17.09
C LEU A 116 -13.99 4.33 16.33
N ALA A 117 -14.55 5.29 15.60
CA ALA A 117 -13.75 6.25 14.86
C ALA A 117 -13.36 7.45 15.75
N PRO A 118 -12.10 7.93 15.71
CA PRO A 118 -11.71 9.19 16.32
C PRO A 118 -12.64 10.32 15.85
N GLY A 119 -13.02 11.25 16.74
CA GLY A 119 -14.13 12.20 16.51
C GLY A 119 -14.11 12.92 15.15
N ALA A 120 -12.91 13.27 14.71
CA ALA A 120 -12.55 13.67 13.35
C ALA A 120 -13.12 12.82 12.19
N ALA A 121 -12.68 11.57 12.13
CA ALA A 121 -13.00 10.61 11.09
C ALA A 121 -14.47 10.17 11.18
N ARG A 122 -14.97 10.07 12.43
CA ARG A 122 -16.39 9.88 12.73
C ARG A 122 -17.23 10.94 12.03
N ASP A 123 -16.96 12.22 12.26
CA ASP A 123 -17.81 13.31 11.78
C ASP A 123 -17.85 13.40 10.25
N VAL A 124 -16.71 13.19 9.58
CA VAL A 124 -16.63 13.15 8.12
C VAL A 124 -17.43 11.97 7.58
N ALA A 125 -17.22 10.76 8.13
CA ALA A 125 -17.92 9.56 7.71
C ALA A 125 -19.43 9.65 7.95
N THR A 126 -19.87 10.14 9.12
CA THR A 126 -21.30 10.27 9.44
C THR A 126 -21.98 11.28 8.53
N ARG A 127 -21.36 12.44 8.29
CA ARG A 127 -21.93 13.45 7.38
C ARG A 127 -22.01 12.97 5.94
N ALA A 128 -20.98 12.28 5.47
CA ALA A 128 -21.00 11.74 4.12
C ALA A 128 -22.13 10.72 3.95
N VAL A 129 -22.33 9.83 4.92
CA VAL A 129 -23.44 8.87 4.92
C VAL A 129 -24.80 9.58 5.01
N GLU A 130 -24.97 10.54 5.91
CA GLU A 130 -26.21 11.31 6.08
C GLU A 130 -26.58 12.11 4.81
N GLN A 131 -25.61 12.75 4.15
CA GLN A 131 -25.83 13.47 2.88
C GLN A 131 -26.23 12.56 1.73
N LEU A 132 -25.74 11.32 1.71
CA LEU A 132 -26.03 10.36 0.65
C LEU A 132 -27.36 9.62 0.88
N GLN A 133 -27.80 9.44 2.13
CA GLN A 133 -29.12 8.88 2.45
C GLN A 133 -30.28 9.73 1.90
N GLY A 134 -30.15 11.05 1.90
CA GLY A 134 -31.16 11.97 1.34
C GLY A 134 -31.37 11.84 -0.17
N ARG A 135 -30.53 11.07 -0.88
CA ARG A 135 -30.57 10.89 -2.34
C ARG A 135 -30.72 9.43 -2.79
N ALA A 136 -31.00 8.49 -1.87
CA ALA A 136 -30.99 7.03 -2.09
C ALA A 136 -32.18 6.48 -2.93
N GLY A 137 -32.74 7.28 -3.85
CA GLY A 137 -33.87 6.90 -4.70
C GLY A 137 -33.51 6.47 -6.13
N ALA A 138 -32.24 6.53 -6.55
CA ALA A 138 -31.82 6.17 -7.91
C ALA A 138 -31.28 4.73 -7.95
N GLY A 139 -31.92 3.89 -8.76
CA GLY A 139 -31.80 2.42 -8.77
C GLY A 139 -30.44 1.85 -9.15
N SER A 140 -30.40 0.51 -9.18
CA SER A 140 -29.25 -0.38 -9.39
C SER A 140 -28.18 0.11 -10.39
N VAL A 141 -28.55 0.83 -11.44
CA VAL A 141 -27.63 1.43 -12.42
C VAL A 141 -26.67 2.44 -11.77
N MET A 142 -27.15 3.33 -10.90
CA MET A 142 -26.30 4.30 -10.20
C MET A 142 -25.36 3.62 -9.20
N ALA A 143 -25.77 2.50 -8.60
CA ALA A 143 -24.91 1.69 -7.74
C ALA A 143 -23.77 1.04 -8.52
N VAL A 144 -24.05 0.51 -9.72
CA VAL A 144 -23.01 -0.06 -10.62
C VAL A 144 -22.04 1.03 -11.08
N VAL A 145 -22.53 2.19 -11.51
CA VAL A 145 -21.67 3.32 -11.90
C VAL A 145 -20.82 3.80 -10.72
N GLY A 146 -21.41 3.91 -9.53
CA GLY A 146 -20.69 4.27 -8.30
C GLY A 146 -19.60 3.25 -7.95
N LEU A 147 -19.86 1.95 -8.11
CA LEU A 147 -18.88 0.90 -7.88
C LEU A 147 -17.72 0.95 -8.88
N VAL A 148 -18.01 1.18 -10.17
CA VAL A 148 -16.97 1.31 -11.20
C VAL A 148 -16.10 2.54 -10.94
N LEU A 149 -16.71 3.69 -10.63
CA LEU A 149 -15.98 4.90 -10.26
C LEU A 149 -15.16 4.69 -8.98
N ALA A 150 -15.67 3.88 -8.05
CA ALA A 150 -14.96 3.56 -6.83
C ALA A 150 -13.74 2.70 -7.03
N LEU A 151 -13.91 1.63 -7.80
CA LEU A 151 -12.81 0.77 -8.16
C LEU A 151 -11.75 1.55 -8.94
N TRP A 152 -12.17 2.42 -9.87
CA TRP A 152 -11.25 3.27 -10.63
C TRP A 152 -10.48 4.25 -9.74
N SER A 153 -11.17 4.99 -8.87
CA SER A 153 -10.53 5.96 -7.97
C SER A 153 -9.59 5.28 -6.98
N ALA A 154 -10.06 4.21 -6.32
CA ALA A 154 -9.26 3.44 -5.38
C ALA A 154 -8.04 2.80 -6.04
N SER A 155 -8.13 2.45 -7.32
CA SER A 155 -6.98 1.92 -8.05
C SER A 155 -5.85 2.95 -8.19
N GLY A 156 -6.16 4.25 -8.10
CA GLY A 156 -5.14 5.31 -8.04
C GLY A 156 -4.19 5.16 -6.86
N TYR A 157 -4.72 4.79 -5.68
CA TYR A 157 -3.91 4.48 -4.49
C TYR A 157 -2.96 3.31 -4.78
N VAL A 158 -3.47 2.19 -5.32
CA VAL A 158 -2.63 1.04 -5.66
C VAL A 158 -1.58 1.39 -6.70
N GLY A 159 -1.90 2.23 -7.68
CA GLY A 159 -0.93 2.72 -8.66
C GLY A 159 0.18 3.57 -8.03
N ALA A 160 -0.16 4.44 -7.08
CA ALA A 160 0.84 5.18 -6.31
C ALA A 160 1.67 4.27 -5.41
N PHE A 161 1.04 3.26 -4.80
CA PHE A 161 1.72 2.27 -3.99
C PHE A 161 2.69 1.42 -4.82
N ILE A 162 2.34 1.01 -6.04
CA ILE A 162 3.25 0.32 -6.96
C ILE A 162 4.50 1.15 -7.23
N ARG A 163 4.35 2.47 -7.49
CA ARG A 163 5.51 3.35 -7.70
C ARG A 163 6.35 3.50 -6.44
N ALA A 164 5.73 3.63 -5.27
CA ALA A 164 6.45 3.66 -4.00
C ALA A 164 7.21 2.35 -3.75
N ALA A 165 6.55 1.22 -3.98
CA ALA A 165 7.14 -0.11 -3.82
C ALA A 165 8.29 -0.38 -4.80
N ASN A 166 8.19 0.12 -6.02
CA ASN A 166 9.28 0.01 -7.00
C ASN A 166 10.52 0.81 -6.55
N THR A 167 10.34 2.01 -5.97
CA THR A 167 11.48 2.75 -5.40
C THR A 167 12.08 2.06 -4.19
N VAL A 168 11.25 1.58 -3.26
CA VAL A 168 11.73 0.79 -2.10
C VAL A 168 12.55 -0.44 -2.50
N TYR A 169 12.31 -0.99 -3.69
CA TYR A 169 13.07 -2.12 -4.23
C TYR A 169 14.20 -1.71 -5.18
N ASP A 170 14.49 -0.41 -5.30
CA ASP A 170 15.43 0.20 -6.25
C ASP A 170 15.24 -0.30 -7.69
N MET A 171 13.98 -0.48 -8.08
CA MET A 171 13.64 -1.20 -9.29
C MET A 171 12.78 -0.37 -10.25
N PRO A 172 13.23 -0.12 -11.48
CA PRO A 172 12.40 0.50 -12.51
C PRO A 172 11.19 -0.35 -12.86
N GLU A 173 10.09 0.32 -13.23
CA GLU A 173 8.89 -0.39 -13.68
C GLU A 173 9.12 -0.99 -15.07
N GLY A 174 9.21 -2.31 -15.15
CA GLY A 174 9.40 -3.03 -16.40
C GLY A 174 8.14 -3.71 -16.93
N ARG A 175 7.01 -3.66 -16.21
CA ARG A 175 5.74 -4.25 -16.68
C ARG A 175 5.01 -3.25 -17.59
N PRO A 176 4.59 -3.68 -18.79
CA PRO A 176 3.83 -2.81 -19.68
C PRO A 176 2.43 -2.50 -19.13
N LEU A 177 1.85 -1.38 -19.57
CA LEU A 177 0.56 -0.87 -19.08
C LEU A 177 -0.58 -1.90 -19.15
N TRP A 178 -0.60 -2.75 -20.19
CA TRP A 178 -1.63 -3.79 -20.32
C TRP A 178 -1.49 -4.93 -19.30
N LYS A 179 -0.32 -5.11 -18.66
CA LYS A 179 -0.16 -6.00 -17.50
C LYS A 179 -0.40 -5.27 -16.18
N LEU A 180 0.04 -4.02 -16.09
CA LEU A 180 -0.10 -3.21 -14.88
C LEU A 180 -1.55 -2.82 -14.58
N LEU A 181 -2.33 -2.43 -15.60
CA LEU A 181 -3.71 -1.97 -15.39
C LEU A 181 -4.60 -3.09 -14.80
N PRO A 182 -4.65 -4.31 -15.36
CA PRO A 182 -5.43 -5.40 -14.75
C PRO A 182 -4.94 -5.77 -13.36
N LEU A 183 -3.61 -5.80 -13.13
CA LEU A 183 -3.04 -6.09 -11.82
C LEU A 183 -3.46 -5.05 -10.77
N ARG A 184 -3.35 -3.76 -11.10
CA ARG A 184 -3.76 -2.65 -10.25
C ARG A 184 -5.25 -2.77 -9.89
N VAL A 185 -6.12 -3.03 -10.87
CA VAL A 185 -7.57 -3.21 -10.65
C VAL A 185 -7.85 -4.43 -9.77
N LEU A 186 -7.19 -5.56 -10.01
CA LEU A 186 -7.39 -6.80 -9.25
C LEU A 186 -6.95 -6.65 -7.79
N ILE A 187 -5.78 -6.05 -7.53
CA ILE A 187 -5.32 -5.74 -6.17
C ILE A 187 -6.33 -4.82 -5.49
N THR A 188 -6.79 -3.78 -6.18
CA THR A 188 -7.78 -2.84 -5.63
C THR A 188 -9.08 -3.55 -5.25
N ALA A 189 -9.61 -4.41 -6.13
CA ALA A 189 -10.82 -5.17 -5.87
C ALA A 189 -10.64 -6.11 -4.65
N ALA A 190 -9.51 -6.81 -4.57
CA ALA A 190 -9.20 -7.69 -3.44
C ALA A 190 -9.12 -6.91 -2.11
N LEU A 191 -8.40 -5.78 -2.09
CA LEU A 191 -8.31 -4.90 -0.92
C LEU A 191 -9.67 -4.31 -0.53
N MET A 192 -10.49 -3.93 -1.50
CA MET A 192 -11.83 -3.41 -1.26
C MET A 192 -12.74 -4.47 -0.65
N VAL A 193 -12.72 -5.70 -1.16
CA VAL A 193 -13.48 -6.82 -0.58
C VAL A 193 -13.03 -7.10 0.85
N MET A 194 -11.72 -7.18 1.11
CA MET A 194 -11.19 -7.39 2.46
C MET A 194 -11.54 -6.23 3.41
N ALA A 195 -11.53 -4.99 2.93
CA ALA A 195 -11.94 -3.82 3.71
C ALA A 195 -13.44 -3.84 4.03
N VAL A 196 -14.29 -4.22 3.07
CA VAL A 196 -15.74 -4.39 3.29
C VAL A 196 -16.00 -5.51 4.31
N ILE A 197 -15.33 -6.67 4.18
CA ILE A 197 -15.42 -7.76 5.16
C ILE A 197 -15.00 -7.27 6.56
N SER A 198 -13.88 -6.54 6.66
CA SER A 198 -13.40 -5.97 7.92
C SER A 198 -14.42 -4.99 8.52
N ALA A 199 -15.00 -4.11 7.72
CA ALA A 199 -16.04 -3.19 8.16
C ALA A 199 -17.29 -3.93 8.66
N LEU A 200 -17.73 -4.98 7.96
CA LEU A 200 -18.85 -5.83 8.38
C LEU A 200 -18.56 -6.53 9.71
N ILE A 201 -17.36 -7.10 9.89
CA ILE A 201 -16.95 -7.74 11.15
C ILE A 201 -17.05 -6.76 12.32
N VAL A 202 -16.59 -5.53 12.12
CA VAL A 202 -16.63 -4.46 13.13
C VAL A 202 -18.07 -4.02 13.43
N VAL A 203 -18.90 -3.90 12.39
CA VAL A 203 -20.29 -3.44 12.51
C VAL A 203 -21.19 -4.50 13.15
N LEU A 204 -21.00 -5.78 12.84
CA LEU A 204 -21.79 -6.90 13.34
C LEU A 204 -21.50 -7.20 14.82
N THR A 205 -21.75 -6.22 15.68
CA THR A 205 -21.42 -6.27 17.11
C THR A 205 -22.55 -5.63 17.94
N GLY A 206 -22.58 -5.93 19.24
CA GLY A 206 -23.56 -5.37 20.16
C GLY A 206 -25.01 -5.70 19.80
N GLY A 207 -25.85 -4.68 19.65
CA GLY A 207 -27.29 -4.84 19.40
C GLY A 207 -27.63 -5.56 18.09
N ILE A 208 -26.84 -5.39 17.03
CA ILE A 208 -27.05 -6.08 15.74
C ILE A 208 -26.75 -7.57 15.90
N ALA A 209 -25.63 -7.90 16.54
CA ALA A 209 -25.22 -9.28 16.73
C ALA A 209 -26.25 -10.04 17.59
N ARG A 210 -26.83 -9.39 18.61
CA ARG A 210 -27.92 -9.95 19.42
C ARG A 210 -29.22 -10.12 18.64
N GLN A 211 -29.62 -9.14 17.81
CA GLN A 211 -30.83 -9.25 16.99
C GLN A 211 -30.71 -10.31 15.89
N ALA A 212 -29.60 -10.31 15.15
CA ALA A 212 -29.30 -11.32 14.15
C ALA A 212 -29.14 -12.70 14.81
N GLY A 213 -28.49 -12.75 15.98
CA GLY A 213 -28.33 -13.98 16.74
C GLY A 213 -29.65 -14.55 17.22
N ALA A 214 -30.55 -13.73 17.78
CA ALA A 214 -31.89 -14.15 18.16
C ALA A 214 -32.72 -14.66 16.96
N ALA A 215 -32.62 -14.00 15.80
CA ALA A 215 -33.30 -14.43 14.57
C ALA A 215 -32.75 -15.75 13.99
N LEU A 216 -31.46 -16.03 14.20
CA LEU A 216 -30.76 -17.22 13.70
C LEU A 216 -30.62 -18.34 14.75
N GLY A 217 -31.17 -18.16 15.95
CA GLY A 217 -31.04 -19.11 17.06
C GLY A 217 -29.62 -19.22 17.65
N ILE A 218 -28.78 -18.21 17.43
CA ILE A 218 -27.40 -18.15 17.91
C ILE A 218 -27.41 -17.68 19.38
N GLY A 219 -26.97 -18.55 20.29
CA GLY A 219 -26.93 -18.28 21.72
C GLY A 219 -25.89 -17.24 22.14
N ASP A 220 -26.09 -16.61 23.31
CA ASP A 220 -25.23 -15.55 23.87
C ASP A 220 -23.76 -15.95 24.02
N GLY A 221 -23.46 -17.24 24.19
CA GLY A 221 -22.10 -17.77 24.23
C GLY A 221 -21.33 -17.55 22.91
N VAL A 222 -22.01 -17.72 21.77
CA VAL A 222 -21.40 -17.50 20.43
C VAL A 222 -21.17 -16.01 20.19
N LEU A 223 -22.09 -15.15 20.64
CA LEU A 223 -21.94 -13.70 20.55
C LEU A 223 -20.76 -13.18 21.40
N THR A 224 -20.55 -13.79 22.57
CA THR A 224 -19.41 -13.49 23.43
C THR A 224 -18.10 -13.96 22.79
N ALA A 225 -18.06 -15.19 22.28
CA ALA A 225 -16.90 -15.71 21.55
C ALA A 225 -16.55 -14.83 20.33
N TRP A 226 -17.55 -14.39 19.57
CA TRP A 226 -17.38 -13.46 18.44
C TRP A 226 -16.73 -12.13 18.86
N SER A 227 -17.13 -11.58 20.01
CA SER A 227 -16.57 -10.31 20.51
C SER A 227 -15.06 -10.37 20.80
N LEU A 228 -14.54 -11.56 21.09
CA LEU A 228 -13.13 -11.83 21.32
C LEU A 228 -12.41 -12.21 20.02
N VAL A 229 -12.95 -13.15 19.25
CA VAL A 229 -12.34 -13.71 18.02
C VAL A 229 -12.24 -12.68 16.90
N ARG A 230 -13.13 -11.68 16.85
CA ARG A 230 -13.11 -10.64 15.81
C ARG A 230 -11.78 -9.88 15.73
N TRP A 231 -11.12 -9.62 16.87
CA TRP A 231 -9.88 -8.84 16.88
C TRP A 231 -8.72 -9.60 16.21
N PRO A 232 -8.44 -10.87 16.56
CA PRO A 232 -7.55 -11.72 15.78
C PRO A 232 -7.90 -11.81 14.30
N VAL A 233 -9.19 -11.97 13.94
CA VAL A 233 -9.61 -12.04 12.53
C VAL A 233 -9.29 -10.75 11.78
N LEU A 234 -9.52 -9.58 12.39
CA LEU A 234 -9.15 -8.29 11.80
C LEU A 234 -7.64 -8.15 11.64
N VAL A 235 -6.84 -8.60 12.61
CA VAL A 235 -5.37 -8.62 12.50
C VAL A 235 -4.93 -9.49 11.33
N VAL A 236 -5.51 -10.68 11.18
CA VAL A 236 -5.23 -11.58 10.03
C VAL A 236 -5.62 -10.92 8.71
N LEU A 237 -6.78 -10.28 8.63
CA LEU A 237 -7.23 -9.57 7.43
C LEU A 237 -6.30 -8.41 7.06
N VAL A 238 -5.93 -7.56 8.03
CA VAL A 238 -5.00 -6.45 7.79
C VAL A 238 -3.63 -6.99 7.34
N THR A 239 -3.13 -8.04 7.98
CA THR A 239 -1.87 -8.68 7.59
C THR A 239 -1.94 -9.25 6.17
N LEU A 240 -3.08 -9.85 5.80
CA LEU A 240 -3.32 -10.35 4.44
C LEU A 240 -3.39 -9.22 3.41
N MET A 241 -4.01 -8.09 3.75
CA MET A 241 -4.03 -6.90 2.90
C MET A 241 -2.61 -6.37 2.65
N LEU A 242 -1.77 -6.30 3.70
CA LEU A 242 -0.36 -5.95 3.57
C LEU A 242 0.41 -6.98 2.73
N ALA A 243 0.19 -8.28 2.95
CA ALA A 243 0.84 -9.33 2.19
C ALA A 243 0.50 -9.26 0.69
N VAL A 244 -0.75 -8.97 0.33
CA VAL A 244 -1.16 -8.75 -1.06
C VAL A 244 -0.44 -7.54 -1.67
N LEU A 245 -0.39 -6.41 -0.94
CA LEU A 245 0.33 -5.22 -1.40
C LEU A 245 1.83 -5.49 -1.58
N TYR A 246 2.49 -6.03 -0.56
CA TYR A 246 3.94 -6.24 -0.56
C TYR A 246 4.38 -7.28 -1.58
N TRP A 247 3.58 -8.31 -1.83
CA TRP A 247 3.92 -9.33 -2.81
C TRP A 247 3.58 -8.92 -4.24
N ALA A 248 2.40 -8.35 -4.49
CA ALA A 248 1.91 -8.13 -5.85
C ALA A 248 2.32 -6.78 -6.46
N SER A 249 2.54 -5.76 -5.64
CA SER A 249 2.83 -4.40 -6.12
C SER A 249 4.22 -4.20 -6.73
N PRO A 250 5.34 -4.59 -6.08
CA PRO A 250 6.66 -4.28 -6.63
C PRO A 250 6.93 -5.04 -7.93
N ASN A 251 7.74 -4.45 -8.81
CA ASN A 251 8.31 -5.14 -9.96
C ASN A 251 9.38 -6.16 -9.53
N ALA A 252 9.75 -6.24 -8.25
CA ALA A 252 10.64 -7.27 -7.73
C ALA A 252 9.93 -8.63 -7.57
N LYS A 253 10.65 -9.71 -7.90
CA LYS A 253 10.18 -11.09 -7.75
C LYS A 253 10.48 -11.59 -6.34
N VAL A 254 9.56 -11.31 -5.42
CA VAL A 254 9.62 -11.84 -4.05
C VAL A 254 9.31 -13.35 -4.06
N ARG A 255 10.17 -14.17 -3.45
CA ARG A 255 10.04 -15.65 -3.46
C ARG A 255 8.77 -16.12 -2.74
N GLY A 256 7.77 -16.51 -3.54
CA GLY A 256 6.53 -17.13 -3.10
C GLY A 256 5.61 -16.16 -2.35
N PHE A 257 4.31 -16.48 -2.30
CA PHE A 257 3.38 -15.72 -1.48
C PHE A 257 3.52 -16.15 -0.01
N ARG A 258 3.86 -15.20 0.86
CA ARG A 258 3.93 -15.40 2.31
C ARG A 258 2.86 -14.55 2.98
N TRP A 259 2.00 -15.21 3.75
CA TRP A 259 0.89 -14.56 4.44
C TRP A 259 1.36 -13.60 5.54
N ILE A 260 2.51 -13.92 6.16
CA ILE A 260 3.14 -13.11 7.20
C ILE A 260 4.60 -12.93 6.81
N THR A 261 4.99 -11.68 6.57
CA THR A 261 6.38 -11.29 6.33
C THR A 261 6.91 -10.55 7.56
N PRO A 262 8.23 -10.54 7.79
CA PRO A 262 8.83 -9.73 8.85
C PRO A 262 8.42 -8.26 8.75
N GLY A 263 8.41 -7.71 7.54
CA GLY A 263 7.96 -6.35 7.25
C GLY A 263 6.50 -6.10 7.56
N SER A 264 5.58 -7.03 7.26
CA SER A 264 4.15 -6.84 7.57
C SER A 264 3.89 -6.83 9.08
N LEU A 265 4.66 -7.61 9.86
CA LEU A 265 4.63 -7.54 11.32
C LEU A 265 5.18 -6.21 11.85
N VAL A 266 6.30 -5.73 11.31
CA VAL A 266 6.87 -4.42 11.67
C VAL A 266 5.89 -3.30 11.36
N ALA A 267 5.29 -3.29 10.16
CA ALA A 267 4.25 -2.33 9.79
C ALA A 267 3.08 -2.35 10.76
N LEU A 268 2.55 -3.54 11.09
CA LEU A 268 1.43 -3.68 12.02
C LEU A 268 1.78 -3.14 13.41
N LEU A 269 2.95 -3.51 13.95
CA LEU A 269 3.39 -3.07 15.28
C LEU A 269 3.61 -1.55 15.33
N VAL A 270 4.33 -1.00 14.34
CA VAL A 270 4.56 0.44 14.24
C VAL A 270 3.25 1.19 14.07
N TRP A 271 2.32 0.67 13.26
CA TRP A 271 1.00 1.25 13.07
C TRP A 271 0.18 1.28 14.36
N LEU A 272 0.19 0.19 15.15
CA LEU A 272 -0.51 0.13 16.44
C LEU A 272 0.10 1.11 17.45
N ILE A 273 1.43 1.17 17.55
CA ILE A 273 2.15 2.10 18.44
C ILE A 273 1.87 3.54 18.03
N ALA A 274 2.00 3.86 16.74
CA ALA A 274 1.72 5.19 16.19
C ALA A 274 0.26 5.58 16.40
N SER A 275 -0.69 4.66 16.21
CA SER A 275 -2.12 4.92 16.45
C SER A 275 -2.42 5.18 17.91
N ALA A 276 -1.83 4.42 18.84
CA ALA A 276 -1.99 4.64 20.28
C ALA A 276 -1.37 5.97 20.74
N GLY A 277 -0.14 6.26 20.29
CA GLY A 277 0.54 7.53 20.58
C GLY A 277 -0.21 8.73 20.00
N PHE A 278 -0.74 8.59 18.79
CA PHE A 278 -1.55 9.63 18.15
C PHE A 278 -2.89 9.84 18.88
N ALA A 279 -3.55 8.77 19.33
CA ALA A 279 -4.76 8.87 20.14
C ALA A 279 -4.51 9.61 21.46
N PHE A 280 -3.39 9.33 22.13
CA PHE A 280 -2.96 10.05 23.33
C PHE A 280 -2.70 11.54 23.04
N TYR A 281 -1.99 11.84 21.95
CA TYR A 281 -1.72 13.23 21.52
C TYR A 281 -3.02 14.01 21.25
N VAL A 282 -3.97 13.40 20.51
CA VAL A 282 -5.25 14.02 20.17
C VAL A 282 -6.13 14.22 21.41
N ALA A 283 -6.05 13.33 22.41
CA ALA A 283 -6.81 13.47 23.66
C ALA A 283 -6.42 14.75 24.44
N GLY A 284 -5.15 15.17 24.39
CA GLY A 284 -4.69 16.44 24.96
C GLY A 284 -5.05 17.68 24.13
N PHE A 285 -5.52 17.51 22.89
CA PHE A 285 -5.73 18.57 21.90
C PHE A 285 -7.12 19.24 21.98
N ALA A 286 -7.87 19.02 23.06
CA ALA A 286 -9.27 19.42 23.22
C ALA A 286 -9.51 20.95 23.11
N SER A 287 -8.50 21.79 23.35
CA SER A 287 -8.59 23.25 23.21
C SER A 287 -8.58 23.72 21.75
N TYR A 288 -7.83 23.06 20.86
CA TYR A 288 -7.77 23.40 19.43
C TYR A 288 -9.09 23.08 18.70
N ASN A 289 -9.82 22.07 19.18
CA ASN A 289 -11.13 21.68 18.67
C ASN A 289 -12.19 22.77 18.89
N LYS A 290 -12.03 23.65 19.89
CA LYS A 290 -12.94 24.79 20.13
C LYS A 290 -12.80 25.90 19.09
N THR A 291 -11.59 26.12 18.56
CA THR A 291 -11.32 27.22 17.61
C THR A 291 -11.52 26.79 16.16
N TYR A 292 -11.13 25.55 15.82
CA TYR A 292 -11.14 25.06 14.44
C TYR A 292 -12.26 24.06 14.12
N GLY A 293 -13.01 23.60 15.13
CA GLY A 293 -14.19 22.75 14.97
C GLY A 293 -13.97 21.59 13.99
N THR A 294 -14.78 21.54 12.94
CA THR A 294 -14.80 20.41 11.98
C THR A 294 -13.53 20.30 11.14
N MET A 295 -12.78 21.39 10.97
CA MET A 295 -11.51 21.40 10.24
C MET A 295 -10.38 20.72 11.03
N ALA A 296 -10.39 20.84 12.36
CA ALA A 296 -9.47 20.10 13.22
C ALA A 296 -9.64 18.59 13.03
N GLY A 297 -10.89 18.15 12.84
CA GLY A 297 -11.21 16.76 12.55
C GLY A 297 -10.52 16.26 11.27
N VAL A 298 -10.72 16.96 10.16
CA VAL A 298 -10.12 16.57 8.88
C VAL A 298 -8.59 16.49 8.97
N VAL A 299 -7.94 17.48 9.60
CA VAL A 299 -6.48 17.48 9.77
C VAL A 299 -6.01 16.29 10.60
N VAL A 300 -6.65 16.00 11.73
CA VAL A 300 -6.33 14.85 12.58
C VAL A 300 -6.45 13.53 11.80
N PHE A 301 -7.49 13.40 10.98
CA PHE A 301 -7.66 12.23 10.13
C PHE A 301 -6.59 12.11 9.05
N LEU A 302 -6.22 13.21 8.39
CA LEU A 302 -5.15 13.23 7.39
C LEU A 302 -3.79 12.85 7.99
N VAL A 303 -3.46 13.37 9.17
CA VAL A 303 -2.23 13.02 9.87
C VAL A 303 -2.22 11.55 10.26
N TRP A 304 -3.35 11.01 10.75
CA TRP A 304 -3.44 9.59 11.08
C TRP A 304 -3.30 8.68 9.85
N LEU A 305 -3.90 9.05 8.71
CA LEU A 305 -3.70 8.35 7.44
C LEU A 305 -2.25 8.41 6.97
N TRP A 306 -1.61 9.57 7.11
CA TRP A 306 -0.20 9.73 6.78
C TRP A 306 0.71 8.85 7.65
N LEU A 307 0.48 8.82 8.97
CA LEU A 307 1.16 7.90 9.88
C LEU A 307 0.91 6.42 9.53
N THR A 308 -0.30 6.09 9.06
CA THR A 308 -0.62 4.74 8.59
C THR A 308 0.20 4.38 7.37
N ASN A 309 0.24 5.25 6.35
CA ASN A 309 1.04 5.02 5.15
C ASN A 309 2.54 4.96 5.46
N LEU A 310 3.03 5.75 6.41
CA LEU A 310 4.42 5.66 6.90
C LEU A 310 4.73 4.29 7.49
N ALA A 311 3.87 3.77 8.36
CA ALA A 311 4.06 2.44 8.95
C ALA A 311 4.05 1.34 7.88
N VAL A 312 3.15 1.44 6.89
CA VAL A 312 3.07 0.50 5.78
C VAL A 312 4.31 0.58 4.88
N LEU A 313 4.81 1.76 4.55
CA LEU A 313 6.02 1.88 3.74
C LEU A 313 7.26 1.43 4.50
N LEU A 314 7.37 1.73 5.80
CA LEU A 314 8.47 1.24 6.64
C LEU A 314 8.50 -0.30 6.72
N GLY A 315 7.34 -0.95 6.78
CA GLY A 315 7.31 -2.42 6.73
C GLY A 315 7.72 -2.98 5.37
N LEU A 316 7.37 -2.29 4.27
CA LEU A 316 7.80 -2.69 2.93
C LEU A 316 9.31 -2.57 2.78
N GLU A 317 9.87 -1.47 3.27
CA GLU A 317 11.30 -1.18 3.33
C GLU A 317 12.05 -2.27 4.11
N PHE A 318 11.49 -2.66 5.27
CA PHE A 318 12.06 -3.73 6.07
C PHE A 318 12.08 -5.09 5.34
N ASP A 319 11.07 -5.38 4.50
CA ASP A 319 11.06 -6.57 3.66
C ASP A 319 12.05 -6.48 2.49
N ALA A 320 12.19 -5.30 1.89
CA ALA A 320 13.16 -5.05 0.81
C ALA A 320 14.59 -5.20 1.31
N GLU A 321 14.93 -4.59 2.45
CA GLU A 321 16.25 -4.73 3.06
C GLU A 321 16.50 -6.16 3.58
N ALA A 322 15.47 -6.88 4.05
CA ALA A 322 15.60 -8.30 4.36
C ALA A 322 15.92 -9.14 3.10
N ALA A 323 15.39 -8.76 1.94
CA ALA A 323 15.75 -9.37 0.66
C ALA A 323 17.19 -9.00 0.24
N ARG A 324 17.61 -7.75 0.42
CA ARG A 324 19.00 -7.29 0.17
C ARG A 324 20.00 -8.09 1.01
N GLN A 325 19.79 -8.15 2.33
CA GLN A 325 20.68 -8.90 3.23
C GLN A 325 20.71 -10.41 2.94
N ARG A 326 19.60 -10.97 2.41
CA ARG A 326 19.59 -12.35 1.91
C ARG A 326 20.50 -12.52 0.69
N ALA A 327 20.43 -11.61 -0.28
CA ALA A 327 21.28 -11.66 -1.47
C ALA A 327 22.76 -11.49 -1.09
N VAL A 328 23.06 -10.59 -0.16
CA VAL A 328 24.41 -10.40 0.40
C VAL A 328 24.92 -11.66 1.09
N ALA A 329 24.07 -12.35 1.88
CA ALA A 329 24.42 -13.64 2.46
C ALA A 329 24.68 -14.73 1.41
N GLY A 330 24.07 -14.62 0.23
CA GLY A 330 24.35 -15.48 -0.94
C GLY A 330 25.64 -15.12 -1.68
N GLY A 331 26.33 -14.04 -1.30
CA GLY A 331 27.57 -13.58 -1.90
C GLY A 331 27.41 -12.40 -2.87
N LEU A 332 26.26 -11.72 -2.91
CA LEU A 332 26.12 -10.45 -3.61
C LEU A 332 26.89 -9.35 -2.86
N PRO A 333 27.62 -8.44 -3.55
CA PRO A 333 28.20 -7.27 -2.91
C PRO A 333 27.11 -6.40 -2.23
N PRO A 334 27.36 -5.82 -1.04
CA PRO A 334 26.34 -5.06 -0.30
C PRO A 334 25.69 -3.87 -1.01
N GLY A 335 26.42 -3.24 -1.94
CA GLY A 335 25.92 -2.12 -2.73
C GLY A 335 25.35 -2.52 -4.10
N ALA A 336 25.54 -3.76 -4.54
CA ALA A 336 25.17 -4.15 -5.90
C ALA A 336 23.66 -4.25 -6.06
N GLU A 337 23.17 -3.67 -7.14
CA GLU A 337 21.77 -3.71 -7.56
C GLU A 337 21.66 -4.27 -8.98
N PRO A 338 20.52 -4.86 -9.36
CA PRO A 338 19.40 -5.31 -8.52
C PRO A 338 19.74 -6.48 -7.60
N TYR A 339 19.35 -6.40 -6.32
CA TYR A 339 19.48 -7.51 -5.35
C TYR A 339 18.31 -8.51 -5.39
N THR A 340 17.32 -8.28 -6.27
CA THR A 340 16.23 -9.22 -6.58
C THR A 340 15.96 -9.27 -8.07
N GLU A 341 15.53 -10.43 -8.57
CA GLU A 341 15.12 -10.58 -9.97
C GLU A 341 13.89 -9.70 -10.26
N PRO A 342 13.89 -8.83 -11.28
CA PRO A 342 12.68 -8.14 -11.71
C PRO A 342 11.64 -9.11 -12.29
N ARG A 343 10.36 -8.77 -12.23
CA ARG A 343 9.25 -9.53 -12.83
C ARG A 343 9.17 -9.29 -14.33
N SER A 344 9.66 -8.15 -14.80
CA SER A 344 9.69 -7.75 -16.20
C SER A 344 10.70 -6.61 -16.37
N THR A 345 11.39 -6.58 -17.51
CA THR A 345 12.28 -5.49 -17.95
C THR A 345 11.81 -4.86 -19.27
N ARG A 346 10.62 -5.24 -19.76
CA ARG A 346 10.11 -4.91 -21.10
C ARG A 346 9.94 -3.42 -21.39
N THR A 347 9.74 -2.61 -20.37
CA THR A 347 9.58 -1.16 -20.50
C THR A 347 10.78 -0.37 -20.00
N TRP A 348 11.88 -1.04 -19.63
CA TRP A 348 13.10 -0.37 -19.25
C TRP A 348 13.71 0.34 -20.47
N ASP A 349 14.15 1.57 -20.25
CA ASP A 349 14.95 2.31 -21.22
C ASP A 349 16.46 2.19 -20.92
N GLU A 350 17.28 2.85 -21.73
CA GLU A 350 18.73 2.86 -21.52
C GLU A 350 19.15 3.58 -20.24
N GLU A 351 18.35 4.54 -19.75
CA GLU A 351 18.64 5.27 -18.52
C GLU A 351 18.34 4.43 -17.29
N ASP A 352 17.29 3.61 -17.34
CA ASP A 352 16.97 2.58 -16.34
C ASP A 352 18.10 1.55 -16.25
N ALA A 353 18.59 1.06 -17.40
CA ALA A 353 19.68 0.09 -17.45
C ALA A 353 20.99 0.69 -16.88
N ARG A 354 21.35 1.92 -17.30
CA ARG A 354 22.55 2.59 -16.79
C ARG A 354 22.49 2.89 -15.29
N ARG A 355 21.33 3.29 -14.76
CA ARG A 355 21.16 3.54 -13.32
C ARG A 355 21.44 2.30 -12.47
N LEU A 356 21.12 1.12 -12.98
CA LEU A 356 21.39 -0.14 -12.30
C LEU A 356 22.84 -0.61 -12.44
N ASP A 357 23.50 -0.29 -13.56
CA ASP A 357 24.91 -0.61 -13.76
C ASP A 357 25.84 0.29 -12.92
N ASP A 358 25.41 1.52 -12.63
CA ASP A 358 26.19 2.53 -11.87
C ASP A 358 25.98 2.47 -10.34
N ALA A 359 25.03 1.67 -9.85
CA ALA A 359 24.68 1.50 -8.43
C ALA A 359 25.51 0.40 -7.75
#